data_AF-A0A955LZR0-F1
#
_entry.id   AF-A0A955LZR0-F1
#
_cell.length_a   1.000
_cell.length_b   1.000
_cell.length_c   1.000
_cell.angle_alpha   90.00
_cell.angle_beta   90.00
_cell.angle_gamma   90.00
#
_symmetry.space_group_name_H-M   'P 1'
#
loop_
_entity.id
_entity.type
_entity.pdbx_description
1 polymer ?
#
loop_
_entity_poly.entity_id
_entity_poly.type
_entity_poly.pdbx_seq_one_letter_code
_entity_poly.pdbx_strand_id
1 'polypeptide(L)' 'IRRSAVSISSNLVEGYNKTKKEFSRYIDISQASLEETKYHLILSRDLGYLKTDLFDHLILQTNEIGKMLWGLKRSLK' A
#
# COMPACT_ATOMS: atom_id res chain seq x y z
N ILE A 1 3.82 -4.46 9.92
CA ILE A 1 2.55 -3.75 9.64
C ILE A 1 2.67 -2.22 9.78
N ARG A 2 2.84 -1.64 10.98
CA ARG A 2 2.77 -0.16 11.15
C ARG A 2 3.71 0.61 10.21
N ARG A 3 4.98 0.19 10.14
CA ARG A 3 5.98 0.81 9.26
C ARG A 3 5.59 0.74 7.78
N SER A 4 5.24 -0.46 7.29
CA SER A 4 4.88 -0.66 5.88
C SER A 4 3.61 0.11 5.51
N ALA A 5 2.61 0.16 6.40
CA ALA A 5 1.36 0.90 6.16
C ALA A 5 1.60 2.42 6.09
N VAL A 6 2.39 2.98 7.02
CA VAL A 6 2.77 4.40 7.00
C VAL A 6 3.63 4.73 5.78
N SER A 7 4.51 3.82 5.37
CA SER A 7 5.39 4.02 4.21
C SER A 7 4.60 4.23 2.90
N ILE A 8 3.39 3.68 2.76
CA ILE A 8 2.57 3.87 1.57
C ILE A 8 2.31 5.37 1.32
N SER A 9 1.85 6.09 2.34
CA SER A 9 1.57 7.53 2.24
C SER A 9 2.85 8.38 2.27
N SER A 10 3.84 8.00 3.07
CA SER A 10 5.13 8.71 3.11
C SER A 10 5.81 8.75 1.74
N ASN A 11 5.85 7.64 1.01
CA ASN A 11 6.43 7.58 -0.33
C ASN A 11 5.65 8.45 -1.34
N LEU A 12 4.32 8.53 -1.24
CA LEU A 12 3.53 9.42 -2.10
C LEU A 12 3.87 10.90 -1.85
N VAL A 13 3.97 11.29 -0.57
CA VAL A 13 4.32 12.67 -0.18
C VAL A 13 5.73 13.01 -0.64
N GLU A 14 6.69 12.09 -0.50
CA GLU A 14 8.08 12.30 -0.92
C GLU A 14 8.20 12.48 -2.45
N GLY A 15 7.41 11.72 -3.20
CA GLY A 15 7.38 11.79 -4.66
C GLY A 15 6.56 12.93 -5.25
N TYR A 16 5.66 13.55 -4.48
CA TYR A 16 4.67 14.51 -4.99
C TYR A 16 5.29 15.73 -5.70
N ASN A 17 6.39 16.26 -5.17
CA ASN A 17 7.09 17.43 -5.74
C ASN A 17 8.16 17.05 -6.79
N LYS A 18 8.16 15.80 -7.28
CA LYS A 18 9.13 15.31 -8.28
C LYS A 18 8.57 15.36 -9.70
N THR A 19 9.41 15.10 -10.69
CA THR A 19 8.94 14.95 -12.08
C THR A 19 7.93 13.80 -12.19
N LYS A 20 7.04 13.81 -13.19
CA LYS A 20 6.09 12.70 -13.41
C LYS A 20 6.76 11.32 -13.44
N LYS A 21 7.94 11.23 -14.07
CA LYS A 21 8.73 10.00 -14.16
C LYS A 21 9.21 9.54 -12.77
N GLU A 22 9.71 10.44 -11.95
CA GLU A 22 10.15 10.13 -10.59
C GLU A 22 8.96 9.82 -9.68
N PHE A 23 7.88 10.61 -9.74
CA PHE A 23 6.68 10.35 -8.95
C PHE A 23 6.08 8.98 -9.28
N SER A 24 6.11 8.55 -10.55
CA SER A 24 5.74 7.18 -10.92
C SER A 24 6.59 6.12 -10.23
N ARG A 25 7.88 6.37 -9.94
CA ARG A 25 8.73 5.43 -9.19
C ARG A 25 8.34 5.42 -7.71
N TYR A 26 8.04 6.58 -7.13
CA TYR A 26 7.54 6.65 -5.75
C TYR A 26 6.21 5.92 -5.56
N ILE A 27 5.30 5.99 -6.55
CA ILE A 27 4.07 5.18 -6.53
C ILE A 27 4.37 3.67 -6.57
N ASP A 28 5.40 3.25 -7.30
CA ASP A 28 5.84 1.84 -7.30
C ASP A 28 6.37 1.41 -5.93
N ILE A 29 7.09 2.29 -5.22
CA ILE A 29 7.54 2.04 -3.85
C ILE A 29 6.34 1.96 -2.89
N SER A 30 5.35 2.86 -3.02
CA SER A 30 4.09 2.78 -2.26
C SER A 30 3.35 1.47 -2.51
N GLN A 31 3.32 0.98 -3.75
CA GLN A 31 2.72 -0.31 -4.09
C GLN A 31 3.46 -1.47 -3.42
N ALA A 32 4.80 -1.45 -3.41
CA ALA A 32 5.59 -2.47 -2.71
C ALA A 32 5.33 -2.46 -1.19
N SER A 33 5.22 -1.28 -0.57
CA SER A 33 4.86 -1.14 0.85
C SER A 33 3.44 -1.65 1.16
N LEU A 34 2.50 -1.49 0.21
CA LEU A 34 1.16 -2.05 0.31
C LEU A 34 1.18 -3.59 0.29
N GLU A 35 1.95 -4.20 -0.61
CA GLU A 35 2.10 -5.65 -0.67
C GLU A 35 2.79 -6.21 0.60
N GLU A 36 3.81 -5.52 1.14
CA GLU A 36 4.41 -5.87 2.44
C GLU A 36 3.37 -5.79 3.59
N THR A 37 2.45 -4.82 3.53
CA THR A 37 1.36 -4.69 4.51
C THR A 37 0.38 -5.86 4.41
N LYS A 38 -0.06 -6.21 3.19
CA LYS A 38 -0.93 -7.37 2.94
C LYS A 38 -0.31 -8.66 3.44
N TYR A 39 0.96 -8.90 3.12
CA TYR A 39 1.68 -10.08 3.58
C TYR A 39 1.67 -10.17 5.12
N HIS A 40 2.00 -9.08 5.81
CA HIS A 40 1.97 -9.10 7.27
C HIS A 40 0.56 -9.28 7.87
N LEU A 41 -0.50 -8.81 7.20
CA LEU A 41 -1.88 -9.09 7.62
C LEU A 41 -2.21 -10.57 7.50
N ILE A 42 -1.84 -11.21 6.38
CA ILE A 42 -2.00 -12.65 6.14
C ILE A 42 -1.26 -13.43 7.22
N LEU A 43 0.03 -13.13 7.42
CA LEU A 43 0.85 -13.78 8.44
C LEU A 43 0.26 -13.60 9.86
N SER A 44 -0.24 -12.40 10.19
CA SER A 44 -0.82 -12.13 11.51
C SER A 44 -2.13 -12.91 11.74
N ARG A 45 -2.94 -13.11 10.69
CA ARG A 45 -4.12 -13.97 10.75
C ARG A 45 -3.71 -15.43 10.94
N ASP A 46 -2.76 -15.91 10.16
CA ASP A 46 -2.33 -17.31 10.18
C ASP A 46 -1.71 -17.71 11.52
N LEU A 47 -1.04 -16.77 12.20
CA LEU A 47 -0.51 -16.93 13.55
C LEU A 47 -1.56 -16.74 14.67
N GLY A 48 -2.82 -16.43 14.33
CA GLY A 48 -3.90 -16.22 15.29
C GLY A 48 -3.86 -14.88 16.04
N TYR A 49 -3.04 -13.93 15.61
CA TYR A 49 -2.96 -12.59 16.21
C TYR A 49 -4.04 -11.63 15.69
N LEU A 50 -4.65 -11.95 14.55
CA LEU A 50 -5.64 -11.13 13.89
C LEU A 50 -6.92 -11.93 13.66
N LYS A 51 -8.05 -11.45 14.18
CA LYS A 51 -9.37 -12.06 13.95
C LYS A 51 -9.74 -12.01 12.48
N THR A 52 -10.39 -13.06 11.98
CA THR A 52 -10.80 -13.19 10.57
C THR A 52 -11.63 -12.00 10.08
N ASP A 53 -12.64 -11.57 10.83
CA ASP A 53 -13.48 -10.42 10.41
C ASP A 53 -12.68 -9.13 10.23
N LEU A 54 -11.70 -8.89 11.12
CA LEU A 54 -10.83 -7.72 11.03
C LEU A 54 -9.81 -7.87 9.89
N PHE A 55 -9.28 -9.07 9.69
CA PHE A 55 -8.43 -9.38 8.53
C PHE A 55 -9.17 -9.11 7.22
N ASP A 56 -10.40 -9.61 7.07
CA ASP A 56 -11.21 -9.44 5.86
C ASP A 56 -11.52 -7.97 5.59
N HIS A 57 -11.84 -7.21 6.64
CA HIS A 57 -12.00 -5.76 6.52
C HIS A 57 -10.71 -5.07 6.04
N LEU A 58 -9.57 -5.37 6.67
CA LEU A 58 -8.29 -4.74 6.35
C LEU A 58 -7.81 -5.13 4.95
N ILE A 59 -7.98 -6.39 4.53
CA ILE A 59 -7.54 -6.82 3.20
C ILE A 59 -8.36 -6.14 2.09
N LEU A 60 -9.67 -5.94 2.29
CA LEU A 60 -10.50 -5.17 1.36
C LEU A 60 -10.02 -3.72 1.24
N GLN A 61 -9.66 -3.08 2.36
CA GLN A 61 -9.07 -1.74 2.34
C GLN A 61 -7.74 -1.71 1.57
N THR A 62 -6.86 -2.70 1.79
CA THR A 62 -5.60 -2.77 1.03
C THR A 62 -5.82 -2.94 -0.47
N ASN A 63 -6.85 -3.68 -0.88
CA ASN A 63 -7.18 -3.87 -2.29
C ASN A 63 -7.67 -2.56 -2.92
N GLU A 64 -8.48 -1.79 -2.20
CA GLU A 64 -8.96 -0.49 -2.67
C GLU A 64 -7.81 0.51 -2.82
N ILE A 65 -6.90 0.58 -1.84
CA ILE A 65 -5.68 1.41 -1.94
C ILE A 65 -4.84 0.99 -3.15
N GLY A 66 -4.70 -0.31 -3.42
CA GLY A 66 -3.98 -0.81 -4.59
C GLY A 66 -4.58 -0.33 -5.91
N LYS A 67 -5.91 -0.32 -6.04
CA LYS A 67 -6.59 0.24 -7.22
C LYS A 67 -6.34 1.75 -7.35
N MET A 68 -6.40 2.49 -6.24
CA MET A 68 -6.14 3.94 -6.23
C MET A 68 -4.70 4.25 -6.66
N LEU A 69 -3.70 3.53 -6.14
CA LEU A 69 -2.29 3.68 -6.52
C LEU A 69 -2.10 3.39 -8.02
N TRP A 70 -2.71 2.32 -8.53
CA TRP A 70 -2.64 1.99 -9.94
C TRP A 70 -3.31 3.05 -10.83
N GLY A 71 -4.49 3.54 -10.43
CA GLY A 71 -5.19 4.62 -11.12
C GLY A 71 -4.37 5.91 -11.15
N LEU A 72 -3.75 6.27 -10.02
CA LEU A 72 -2.84 7.41 -9.93
C LEU A 72 -1.61 7.23 -10.82
N LYS A 73 -0.96 6.06 -10.82
CA LYS A 73 0.18 5.80 -11.71
C LYS A 73 -0.21 5.96 -13.18
N ARG A 74 -1.40 5.47 -13.55
CA ARG A 74 -1.91 5.56 -14.92
C ARG A 74 -2.20 7.00 -15.34
N SER A 75 -2.64 7.87 -14.44
CA SER A 75 -2.90 9.28 -14.76
C SER A 75 -1.63 10.13 -14.99
N LEU A 76 -0.45 9.61 -14.63
CA LEU A 76 0.84 10.26 -14.90
C LEU A 76 1.35 10.01 -16.33
N LYS A 77 0.76 9.07 -17.06
CA LYS A 77 1.09 8.78 -18.47
C LYS A 77 0.47 9.80 -19.41
#